data_AF-A0A4Q9FL15-F1
#
_entry.id   AF-A0A4Q9FL15-F1
#
_cell.length_a   1.000
_cell.length_b   1.000
_cell.length_c   1.000
_cell.angle_alpha   90.00
_cell.angle_beta   90.00
_cell.angle_gamma   90.00
#
_symmetry.space_group_name_H-M   'P 1'
#
loop_
_entity.id
_entity.type
_entity.pdbx_description
1 polymer ?
#
loop_
_entity_poly.entity_id
_entity_poly.type
_entity_poly.pdbx_seq_one_letter_code
_entity_poly.pdbx_strand_id
1 'polypeptide(L)'
;MKLKLLFTLFLFGILLSCDKDNVSNDDQQDDNPSNFSENFGNEITRSFLGTVIDSNSNPIEGVIISIGNDQTQTDENGVFNIKNAQVNERFAYVKAEKSGFIHGSRALVPTHGINKVSIMLLEEAVAGSTNSGAETTIAIANGASVSLKGNYIKEDGTPYSGSLDVIIHHLDPIDENVTLKMPGMLYAENEENEERMLQTLGMLAVELRGAGGEDLNLSEGSSAEIKIPIDASLLSMAPSTIPLWYFDETKGYWIEEGEATLVGSNYIGTVKHFSFWNCDIPAEAVNLCVTVTNEDNTPFANTKVTITSNTYGTRAGYTNELGEVCGLVPSGETLEINIYDFAICGSNSIHSAMIGPYTTDDSIAVVVEQNSDIIEETVIGTFADCNENPITEGYVILTYGEQTFYDTVIDGAFEINLLRCTSSDSFSIEAIDTSNLQTTGAINYTFNDTETNLGNLLSCNTIAEFIQYTIDNTDELLITTNIQASFMASGGNVNNSLSISGQRESSGNTNGCFYLFGVLNDAPHTGTYDNLNFDSENDTGINISECLGISGDNNTIIYNVTALGAVDEYIDINFSGSYEDFNGNPHTITGIIHVLRD
;
A
#
# COMPACT_ATOMS: atom_id res chain seq x y z
N MET A 1 33.98 -83.87 -34.23
CA MET A 1 33.63 -84.71 -33.06
C MET A 1 34.55 -84.34 -31.91
N LYS A 2 33.99 -84.02 -30.73
CA LYS A 2 34.67 -83.78 -29.42
C LYS A 2 35.32 -82.39 -29.17
N LEU A 3 34.62 -81.58 -28.38
CA LEU A 3 34.84 -81.33 -26.93
C LEU A 3 36.15 -80.64 -26.44
N LYS A 4 35.92 -79.61 -25.61
CA LYS A 4 36.67 -79.09 -24.41
C LYS A 4 37.65 -77.89 -24.54
N LEU A 5 37.17 -76.74 -24.05
CA LEU A 5 37.62 -75.94 -22.88
C LEU A 5 39.13 -75.75 -22.60
N LEU A 6 39.62 -74.49 -22.63
CA LEU A 6 40.58 -73.81 -21.71
C LEU A 6 40.85 -72.38 -22.28
N PHE A 7 40.48 -71.26 -21.62
CA PHE A 7 41.12 -70.49 -20.52
C PHE A 7 42.20 -69.46 -20.96
N THR A 8 41.94 -68.19 -20.60
CA THR A 8 42.81 -67.01 -20.39
C THR A 8 43.69 -66.41 -21.51
N LEU A 9 43.56 -65.10 -21.74
CA LEU A 9 44.71 -64.16 -21.64
C LEU A 9 44.31 -62.67 -21.51
N PHE A 10 44.93 -62.03 -20.51
CA PHE A 10 45.44 -60.65 -20.40
C PHE A 10 44.53 -59.42 -20.49
N LEU A 11 44.46 -58.68 -19.37
CA LEU A 11 44.32 -57.24 -19.32
C LEU A 11 45.29 -56.68 -18.26
N PHE A 12 46.23 -55.82 -18.67
CA PHE A 12 46.97 -54.95 -17.76
C PHE A 12 47.63 -53.77 -18.50
N GLY A 13 47.51 -52.58 -17.92
CA GLY A 13 48.17 -51.35 -18.35
C GLY A 13 47.95 -50.23 -17.32
N ILE A 14 48.90 -50.09 -16.40
CA ILE A 14 49.07 -49.03 -15.37
C ILE A 14 49.77 -47.80 -15.98
N LEU A 15 49.47 -46.57 -15.50
CA LEU A 15 50.39 -45.47 -15.11
C LEU A 15 49.57 -44.44 -14.25
N LEU A 16 49.81 -44.13 -12.96
CA LEU A 16 50.89 -43.46 -12.18
C LEU A 16 50.54 -42.00 -11.73
N SER A 17 50.22 -41.88 -10.42
CA SER A 17 50.51 -40.86 -9.36
C SER A 17 51.10 -39.45 -9.61
N CYS A 18 50.56 -38.42 -8.93
CA CYS A 18 51.27 -37.64 -7.88
C CYS A 18 50.34 -36.71 -7.07
N ASP A 19 50.65 -36.59 -5.77
CA ASP A 19 49.99 -35.86 -4.69
C ASP A 19 50.41 -34.38 -4.60
N LYS A 20 49.52 -33.51 -4.08
CA LYS A 20 49.86 -32.24 -3.39
C LYS A 20 48.66 -31.69 -2.64
N ASP A 21 48.79 -31.59 -1.31
CA ASP A 21 47.91 -30.84 -0.42
C ASP A 21 47.72 -29.38 -0.89
N ASN A 22 46.47 -28.91 -0.86
CA ASN A 22 46.12 -27.49 -0.74
C ASN A 22 44.77 -27.37 -0.02
N VAL A 23 44.78 -26.67 1.12
CA VAL A 23 43.61 -26.12 1.81
C VAL A 23 43.15 -24.89 1.03
N SER A 24 41.90 -24.82 0.60
CA SER A 24 41.13 -23.57 0.44
C SER A 24 39.74 -23.80 -0.20
N ASN A 25 38.72 -23.37 0.55
CA ASN A 25 37.41 -22.84 0.15
C ASN A 25 36.44 -23.74 -0.63
N ASP A 26 35.71 -24.57 0.12
CA ASP A 26 34.30 -24.84 -0.20
C ASP A 26 33.49 -23.65 0.33
N ASP A 27 33.38 -22.62 -0.49
CA ASP A 27 32.29 -21.64 -0.49
C ASP A 27 32.09 -21.28 -1.97
N GLN A 28 31.58 -22.24 -2.73
CA GLN A 28 30.85 -21.92 -3.96
C GLN A 28 29.38 -22.08 -3.61
N GLN A 29 28.77 -20.96 -3.25
CA GLN A 29 27.33 -20.77 -3.27
C GLN A 29 26.86 -21.20 -4.67
N ASP A 30 26.04 -22.24 -4.70
CA ASP A 30 25.43 -22.78 -5.92
C ASP A 30 24.40 -21.75 -6.39
N ASP A 31 24.86 -20.80 -7.22
CA ASP A 31 24.05 -19.73 -7.82
C ASP A 31 23.22 -20.30 -8.98
N ASN A 32 22.48 -21.37 -8.69
CA ASN A 32 21.50 -21.91 -9.59
C ASN A 32 20.30 -20.96 -9.51
N PRO A 33 19.87 -20.30 -10.60
CA PRO A 33 18.75 -19.37 -10.54
C PRO A 33 17.54 -20.14 -10.03
N SER A 34 17.06 -19.75 -8.85
CA SER A 34 15.87 -20.34 -8.27
C SER A 34 14.72 -20.22 -9.26
N ASN A 35 14.05 -21.34 -9.51
CA ASN A 35 12.89 -21.40 -10.38
C ASN A 35 11.59 -21.15 -9.60
N PHE A 36 11.66 -20.53 -8.42
CA PHE A 36 10.54 -20.31 -7.51
C PHE A 36 9.35 -19.62 -8.18
N SER A 37 9.60 -18.73 -9.15
CA SER A 37 8.57 -18.06 -9.92
C SER A 37 7.67 -19.01 -10.73
N GLU A 38 8.09 -20.26 -11.00
CA GLU A 38 7.23 -21.27 -11.64
C GLU A 38 6.00 -21.61 -10.79
N ASN A 39 6.06 -21.40 -9.48
CA ASN A 39 4.93 -21.64 -8.59
C ASN A 39 3.78 -20.65 -8.81
N PHE A 40 4.04 -19.50 -9.47
CA PHE A 40 3.07 -18.42 -9.63
C PHE A 40 1.99 -18.72 -10.68
N GLY A 41 2.18 -19.77 -11.51
CA GLY A 41 1.28 -20.11 -12.61
C GLY A 41 1.48 -19.21 -13.83
N ASN A 42 0.52 -19.23 -14.76
CA ASN A 42 0.64 -18.46 -16.00
C ASN A 42 0.40 -16.96 -15.77
N GLU A 43 0.93 -16.13 -16.67
CA GLU A 43 0.56 -14.73 -16.74
C GLU A 43 -0.91 -14.55 -17.17
N ILE A 44 -1.61 -13.67 -16.46
CA ILE A 44 -3.02 -13.31 -16.65
C ILE A 44 -3.20 -11.81 -16.47
N THR A 45 -4.37 -11.29 -16.84
CA THR A 45 -4.74 -9.89 -16.58
C THR A 45 -5.86 -9.81 -15.56
N ARG A 46 -5.77 -8.88 -14.61
CA ARG A 46 -6.77 -8.63 -13.56
C ARG A 46 -6.92 -7.15 -13.25
N SER A 47 -8.09 -6.77 -12.77
CA SER A 47 -8.35 -5.40 -12.30
C SER A 47 -8.29 -5.35 -10.79
N PHE A 48 -7.80 -4.23 -10.26
CA PHE A 48 -7.58 -4.00 -8.84
C PHE A 48 -8.19 -2.67 -8.43
N LEU A 49 -8.98 -2.71 -7.36
CA LEU A 49 -9.52 -1.53 -6.70
C LEU A 49 -9.04 -1.59 -5.26
N GLY A 50 -8.50 -0.50 -4.74
CA GLY A 50 -7.98 -0.56 -3.38
C GLY A 50 -7.91 0.77 -2.66
N THR A 51 -7.58 0.67 -1.38
CA THR A 51 -7.46 1.79 -0.47
C THR A 51 -6.12 1.79 0.23
N VAL A 52 -5.60 2.98 0.49
CA VAL A 52 -4.43 3.17 1.34
C VAL A 52 -4.77 4.09 2.50
N ILE A 53 -4.45 3.63 3.71
CA ILE A 53 -4.76 4.31 4.96
C ILE A 53 -3.54 4.41 5.88
N ASP A 54 -3.59 5.33 6.84
CA ASP A 54 -2.60 5.44 7.92
C ASP A 54 -3.00 4.56 9.13
N SER A 55 -2.18 4.57 10.18
CA SER A 55 -2.45 3.84 11.43
C SER A 55 -3.69 4.31 12.21
N ASN A 56 -4.22 5.50 11.88
CA ASN A 56 -5.44 6.07 12.45
C ASN A 56 -6.67 5.79 11.56
N SER A 57 -6.51 5.01 10.48
CA SER A 57 -7.54 4.73 9.47
C SER A 57 -7.96 5.94 8.62
N ASN A 58 -7.13 6.98 8.55
CA ASN A 58 -7.34 8.09 7.62
C ASN A 58 -6.85 7.68 6.22
N PRO A 59 -7.54 8.07 5.14
CA PRO A 59 -7.06 7.85 3.79
C PRO A 59 -5.77 8.62 3.52
N ILE A 60 -4.89 8.04 2.69
CA ILE A 60 -3.65 8.68 2.26
C ILE A 60 -3.72 8.96 0.75
N GLU A 61 -3.79 10.24 0.39
CA GLU A 61 -3.76 10.72 -0.98
C GLU A 61 -2.36 10.59 -1.61
N GLY A 62 -2.23 10.47 -2.93
CA GLY A 62 -0.95 10.58 -3.63
C GLY A 62 0.06 9.47 -3.33
N VAL A 63 -0.39 8.33 -2.82
CA VAL A 63 0.42 7.12 -2.67
C VAL A 63 0.63 6.52 -4.03
N ILE A 64 1.88 6.28 -4.41
CA ILE A 64 2.21 5.62 -5.66
C ILE A 64 1.90 4.14 -5.53
N ILE A 65 0.98 3.65 -6.34
CA ILE A 65 0.60 2.24 -6.41
C ILE A 65 1.17 1.63 -7.67
N SER A 66 1.83 0.48 -7.54
CA SER A 66 2.38 -0.27 -8.69
C SER A 66 1.95 -1.73 -8.66
N ILE A 67 1.48 -2.25 -9.80
CA ILE A 67 1.12 -3.65 -10.00
C ILE A 67 1.66 -4.09 -11.36
N GLY A 68 2.62 -5.01 -11.38
CA GLY A 68 3.32 -5.38 -12.62
C GLY A 68 4.02 -4.15 -13.22
N ASN A 69 3.64 -3.78 -14.45
CA ASN A 69 4.17 -2.60 -15.14
C ASN A 69 3.26 -1.37 -15.02
N ASP A 70 2.07 -1.51 -14.42
CA ASP A 70 1.09 -0.44 -14.29
C ASP A 70 1.31 0.33 -13.00
N GLN A 71 1.09 1.64 -13.06
CA GLN A 71 1.25 2.56 -11.94
C GLN A 71 0.11 3.58 -11.91
N THR A 72 -0.34 3.94 -10.71
CA THR A 72 -1.29 5.03 -10.48
C THR A 72 -1.01 5.69 -9.13
N GLN A 73 -1.75 6.75 -8.80
CA GLN A 73 -1.74 7.35 -7.46
C GLN A 73 -3.09 7.21 -6.78
N THR A 74 -3.11 7.14 -5.46
CA THR A 74 -4.36 7.27 -4.70
C THR A 74 -4.91 8.69 -4.75
N ASP A 75 -6.23 8.83 -4.71
CA ASP A 75 -6.91 10.12 -4.60
C ASP A 75 -7.15 10.54 -3.14
N GLU A 76 -7.93 11.60 -2.91
CA GLU A 76 -8.18 12.18 -1.57
C GLU A 76 -8.86 11.21 -0.60
N ASN A 77 -9.55 10.18 -1.12
CA ASN A 77 -10.15 9.11 -0.33
C ASN A 77 -9.21 7.92 -0.16
N GLY A 78 -7.95 8.05 -0.57
CA GLY A 78 -6.95 7.00 -0.52
C GLY A 78 -7.23 5.89 -1.53
N VAL A 79 -8.10 6.11 -2.52
CA VAL A 79 -8.57 5.07 -3.46
C VAL A 79 -7.68 5.03 -4.68
N PHE A 80 -7.35 3.83 -5.14
CA PHE A 80 -6.71 3.60 -6.44
C PHE A 80 -7.48 2.57 -7.27
N ASN A 81 -7.41 2.69 -8.60
CA ASN A 81 -7.97 1.73 -9.54
C ASN A 81 -6.96 1.44 -10.66
N ILE A 82 -6.62 0.17 -10.86
CA ILE A 82 -5.78 -0.29 -11.98
C ILE A 82 -6.55 -1.38 -12.73
N LYS A 83 -6.85 -1.13 -14.01
CA LYS A 83 -7.59 -2.06 -14.86
C LYS A 83 -6.62 -2.92 -15.69
N ASN A 84 -6.90 -4.21 -15.78
CA ASN A 84 -6.16 -5.17 -16.64
C ASN A 84 -4.64 -5.26 -16.40
N ALA A 85 -4.20 -5.11 -15.15
CA ALA A 85 -2.80 -5.30 -14.78
C ALA A 85 -2.33 -6.73 -15.07
N GLN A 86 -1.10 -6.86 -15.60
CA GLN A 86 -0.45 -8.14 -15.84
C GLN A 86 0.07 -8.70 -14.51
N VAL A 87 -0.44 -9.87 -14.12
CA VAL A 87 -0.10 -10.59 -12.88
C VAL A 87 -0.03 -12.09 -13.17
N ASN A 88 0.25 -12.93 -12.17
CA ASN A 88 0.25 -14.38 -12.32
C ASN A 88 -0.97 -15.02 -11.66
N GLU A 89 -1.38 -16.20 -12.13
CA GLU A 89 -2.56 -16.95 -11.64
C GLU A 89 -2.60 -17.14 -10.12
N ARG A 90 -1.44 -17.26 -9.48
CA ARG A 90 -1.31 -17.51 -8.04
C ARG A 90 -0.61 -16.40 -7.28
N PHE A 91 -0.23 -15.32 -7.97
CA PHE A 91 0.55 -14.26 -7.37
C PHE A 91 0.36 -12.92 -8.09
N ALA A 92 -0.32 -11.99 -7.41
CA ALA A 92 -0.35 -10.58 -7.72
C ALA A 92 0.36 -9.81 -6.61
N TYR A 93 1.25 -8.90 -6.96
CA TYR A 93 2.01 -8.08 -6.02
C TYR A 93 1.70 -6.60 -6.23
N VAL A 94 1.21 -5.95 -5.17
CA VAL A 94 0.78 -4.56 -5.14
C VAL A 94 1.71 -3.80 -4.20
N LYS A 95 2.42 -2.82 -4.74
CA LYS A 95 3.33 -1.95 -3.97
C LYS A 95 2.69 -0.60 -3.72
N ALA A 96 2.97 -0.02 -2.56
CA ALA A 96 2.51 1.29 -2.13
C ALA A 96 3.68 2.09 -1.57
N GLU A 97 4.00 3.21 -2.22
CA GLU A 97 5.17 4.01 -1.90
C GLU A 97 4.76 5.47 -1.68
N LYS A 98 5.18 6.04 -0.55
CA LYS A 98 5.00 7.46 -0.25
C LYS A 98 6.08 7.95 0.71
N SER A 99 6.68 9.10 0.41
CA SER A 99 7.70 9.70 1.28
C SER A 99 7.15 9.98 2.68
N GLY A 100 7.93 9.63 3.72
CA GLY A 100 7.53 9.73 5.12
C GLY A 100 6.86 8.46 5.67
N PHE A 101 6.69 7.43 4.84
CA PHE A 101 6.24 6.10 5.24
C PHE A 101 7.26 5.05 4.81
N ILE A 102 7.34 3.97 5.58
CA ILE A 102 8.06 2.77 5.16
C ILE A 102 7.37 2.14 3.95
N HIS A 103 8.12 1.40 3.14
CA HIS A 103 7.56 0.73 1.96
C HIS A 103 6.41 -0.22 2.36
N GLY A 104 5.23 0.02 1.79
CA GLY A 104 4.05 -0.82 1.98
C GLY A 104 3.81 -1.73 0.79
N SER A 105 3.27 -2.90 1.02
CA SER A 105 2.86 -3.78 -0.07
C SER A 105 1.85 -4.82 0.37
N ARG A 106 1.17 -5.43 -0.60
CA ARG A 106 0.34 -6.62 -0.43
C ARG A 106 0.55 -7.58 -1.57
N ALA A 107 0.44 -8.86 -1.28
CA ALA A 107 0.34 -9.91 -2.29
C ALA A 107 -0.94 -10.71 -2.06
N LEU A 108 -1.46 -11.29 -3.13
CA LEU A 108 -2.67 -12.10 -3.10
C LEU A 108 -2.69 -13.10 -4.26
N VAL A 109 -3.52 -14.14 -4.09
CA VAL A 109 -3.94 -15.01 -5.18
C VAL A 109 -5.11 -14.32 -5.88
N PRO A 110 -4.94 -13.81 -7.11
CA PRO A 110 -5.97 -13.00 -7.71
C PRO A 110 -7.16 -13.83 -8.19
N THR A 111 -8.38 -13.39 -7.90
CA THR A 111 -9.64 -14.01 -8.33
C THR A 111 -10.10 -13.45 -9.66
N HIS A 112 -11.20 -13.98 -10.23
CA HIS A 112 -11.86 -13.32 -11.35
C HIS A 112 -12.48 -12.00 -10.91
N GLY A 113 -12.87 -11.15 -11.85
CA GLY A 113 -13.49 -9.87 -11.48
C GLY A 113 -12.50 -8.85 -10.89
N ILE A 114 -12.98 -8.01 -9.98
CA ILE A 114 -12.20 -6.94 -9.35
C ILE A 114 -11.58 -7.45 -8.05
N ASN A 115 -10.25 -7.37 -7.97
CA ASN A 115 -9.49 -7.74 -6.79
C ASN A 115 -9.40 -6.54 -5.83
N LYS A 116 -9.99 -6.67 -4.63
CA LYS A 116 -10.01 -5.60 -3.64
C LYS A 116 -8.80 -5.67 -2.71
N VAL A 117 -8.05 -4.58 -2.58
CA VAL A 117 -6.81 -4.53 -1.80
C VAL A 117 -6.83 -3.34 -0.84
N SER A 118 -6.48 -3.58 0.42
CA SER A 118 -6.30 -2.50 1.41
C SER A 118 -4.91 -2.59 2.02
N ILE A 119 -4.23 -1.44 2.06
CA ILE A 119 -2.85 -1.30 2.55
C ILE A 119 -2.84 -0.23 3.64
N MET A 120 -2.22 -0.54 4.77
CA MET A 120 -1.95 0.45 5.81
C MET A 120 -0.47 0.82 5.78
N LEU A 121 -0.16 2.06 5.45
CA LEU A 121 1.22 2.55 5.50
C LEU A 121 1.60 2.93 6.93
N LEU A 122 2.83 2.61 7.31
CA LEU A 122 3.38 2.96 8.62
C LEU A 122 4.36 4.14 8.44
N GLU A 123 4.15 5.20 9.21
CA GLU A 123 5.02 6.38 9.21
C GLU A 123 6.46 6.01 9.60
N GLU A 124 7.45 6.71 9.06
CA GLU A 124 8.87 6.56 9.41
C GLU A 124 9.18 7.09 10.82
N ALA A 125 8.73 6.38 11.86
CA ALA A 125 8.92 6.79 13.24
C ALA A 125 10.35 6.45 13.72
N VAL A 126 11.18 7.49 13.90
CA VAL A 126 12.55 7.34 14.41
C VAL A 126 12.54 6.80 15.85
N ALA A 127 13.02 5.58 16.02
CA ALA A 127 13.18 4.92 17.32
C ALA A 127 14.46 5.38 18.05
N GLY A 128 15.45 5.87 17.32
CA GLY A 128 16.67 6.46 17.86
C GLY A 128 17.68 6.79 16.78
N SER A 129 18.82 7.37 17.16
CA SER A 129 19.88 7.79 16.23
C SER A 129 21.25 7.25 16.67
N THR A 130 22.14 7.02 15.71
CA THR A 130 23.55 6.62 15.98
C THR A 130 24.51 7.21 14.95
N ASN A 131 25.79 6.83 15.01
CA ASN A 131 26.80 7.20 14.02
C ASN A 131 27.49 5.96 13.45
N SER A 132 27.97 6.07 12.21
CA SER A 132 28.89 5.11 11.62
C SER A 132 30.12 4.91 12.53
N GLY A 133 30.51 3.64 12.70
CA GLY A 133 31.58 3.19 13.60
C GLY A 133 31.19 2.98 15.06
N ALA A 134 29.95 3.28 15.47
CA ALA A 134 29.48 3.07 16.83
C ALA A 134 28.65 1.78 16.98
N GLU A 135 28.99 0.97 17.98
CA GLU A 135 28.13 -0.12 18.44
C GLU A 135 27.02 0.45 19.34
N THR A 136 25.76 0.14 19.05
CA THR A 136 24.63 0.64 19.83
C THR A 136 23.45 -0.34 19.78
N THR A 137 22.61 -0.34 20.81
CA THR A 137 21.33 -1.02 20.80
C THR A 137 20.22 0.01 20.86
N ILE A 138 19.34 0.01 19.87
CA ILE A 138 18.13 0.85 19.83
C ILE A 138 16.93 -0.06 20.11
N ALA A 139 16.07 0.36 21.03
CA ALA A 139 14.90 -0.40 21.46
C ALA A 139 13.67 0.50 21.53
N ILE A 140 12.52 -0.05 21.15
CA ILE A 140 11.22 0.60 21.28
C ILE A 140 10.49 0.12 22.55
N ALA A 141 9.42 0.82 22.92
CA ALA A 141 8.75 0.67 24.21
C ALA A 141 8.20 -0.74 24.48
N ASN A 142 7.79 -1.46 23.43
CA ASN A 142 7.27 -2.83 23.54
C ASN A 142 8.37 -3.90 23.72
N GLY A 143 9.63 -3.49 23.76
CA GLY A 143 10.78 -4.35 23.97
C GLY A 143 11.49 -4.78 22.70
N ALA A 144 10.92 -4.61 21.51
CA ALA A 144 11.63 -4.93 20.26
C ALA A 144 12.90 -4.05 20.12
N SER A 145 13.97 -4.62 19.56
CA SER A 145 15.25 -3.91 19.48
C SER A 145 16.17 -4.42 18.38
N VAL A 146 17.09 -3.56 17.95
CA VAL A 146 18.20 -3.90 17.06
C VAL A 146 19.53 -3.47 17.70
N SER A 147 20.52 -4.37 17.67
CA SER A 147 21.90 -4.10 18.10
C SER A 147 22.80 -3.98 16.86
N LEU A 148 23.25 -2.76 16.61
CA LEU A 148 24.02 -2.35 15.44
C LEU A 148 25.53 -2.36 15.73
N LYS A 149 26.33 -2.73 14.73
CA LYS A 149 27.81 -2.78 14.81
C LYS A 149 28.52 -1.57 14.20
N GLY A 150 27.80 -0.67 13.54
CA GLY A 150 28.33 0.59 13.04
C GLY A 150 28.86 0.62 11.60
N ASN A 151 28.79 -0.47 10.83
CA ASN A 151 29.23 -0.48 9.42
C ASN A 151 28.02 -0.45 8.49
N TYR A 152 27.92 0.59 7.67
CA TYR A 152 26.76 0.84 6.82
C TYR A 152 27.17 1.16 5.37
N ILE A 153 26.29 0.87 4.44
CA ILE A 153 26.39 1.20 3.02
C ILE A 153 25.16 1.97 2.57
N LYS A 154 25.31 2.78 1.52
CA LYS A 154 24.19 3.35 0.77
C LYS A 154 23.61 2.31 -0.19
N GLU A 155 22.46 2.62 -0.77
CA GLU A 155 21.80 1.80 -1.80
C GLU A 155 22.71 1.45 -3.00
N ASP A 156 23.60 2.37 -3.41
CA ASP A 156 24.58 2.14 -4.48
C ASP A 156 25.77 1.24 -4.07
N GLY A 157 25.76 0.71 -2.85
CA GLY A 157 26.79 -0.13 -2.27
C GLY A 157 28.01 0.62 -1.72
N THR A 158 28.05 1.96 -1.82
CA THR A 158 29.18 2.73 -1.31
C THR A 158 29.14 2.83 0.23
N PRO A 159 30.30 2.83 0.93
CA PRO A 159 30.32 2.95 2.38
C PRO A 159 29.73 4.29 2.87
N TYR A 160 28.94 4.23 3.93
CA TYR A 160 28.38 5.41 4.59
C TYR A 160 29.17 5.81 5.85
N SER A 161 29.38 7.12 6.02
CA SER A 161 29.97 7.71 7.22
C SER A 161 29.22 8.96 7.62
N GLY A 162 28.67 8.98 8.83
CA GLY A 162 27.87 10.08 9.35
C GLY A 162 26.94 9.62 10.47
N SER A 163 26.08 10.54 10.91
CA SER A 163 24.92 10.22 11.75
C SER A 163 23.85 9.54 10.93
N LEU A 164 23.05 8.68 11.55
CA LEU A 164 21.90 8.06 10.92
C LEU A 164 20.77 7.87 11.95
N ASP A 165 19.55 7.92 11.46
CA ASP A 165 18.35 7.58 12.21
C ASP A 165 18.00 6.11 12.00
N VAL A 166 17.42 5.50 13.03
CA VAL A 166 17.02 4.10 13.09
C VAL A 166 15.51 4.07 13.30
N ILE A 167 14.78 3.58 12.31
CA ILE A 167 13.34 3.36 12.35
C ILE A 167 13.11 1.89 12.71
N ILE A 168 12.17 1.63 13.63
CA ILE A 168 11.84 0.26 14.07
C ILE A 168 10.33 0.12 14.15
N HIS A 169 9.77 -0.81 13.37
CA HIS A 169 8.37 -1.21 13.47
C HIS A 169 8.26 -2.68 13.84
N HIS A 170 7.62 -2.94 14.97
CA HIS A 170 7.24 -4.29 15.37
C HIS A 170 5.78 -4.52 15.02
N LEU A 171 5.50 -5.54 14.23
CA LEU A 171 4.12 -5.94 13.90
C LEU A 171 3.79 -7.18 14.73
N ASP A 172 2.82 -7.02 15.62
CA ASP A 172 2.31 -8.08 16.46
C ASP A 172 1.29 -8.92 15.67
N PRO A 173 1.46 -10.26 15.56
CA PRO A 173 0.53 -11.13 14.85
C PRO A 173 -0.91 -11.11 15.36
N ILE A 174 -1.14 -10.70 16.61
CA ILE A 174 -2.50 -10.62 17.19
C ILE A 174 -3.17 -9.24 17.00
N ASP A 175 -2.47 -8.26 16.39
CA ASP A 175 -3.07 -6.98 16.01
C ASP A 175 -4.13 -7.21 14.93
N GLU A 176 -5.35 -6.71 15.15
CA GLU A 176 -6.48 -6.86 14.23
C GLU A 176 -6.17 -6.30 12.82
N ASN A 177 -5.28 -5.31 12.74
CA ASN A 177 -4.84 -4.67 11.50
C ASN A 177 -3.52 -5.22 10.96
N VAL A 178 -2.94 -6.28 11.55
CA VAL A 178 -1.64 -6.82 11.09
C VAL A 178 -1.65 -7.17 9.61
N THR A 179 -2.78 -7.69 9.11
CA THR A 179 -2.93 -8.07 7.70
C THR A 179 -2.92 -6.88 6.75
N LEU A 180 -3.24 -5.67 7.21
CA LEU A 180 -3.18 -4.43 6.43
C LEU A 180 -1.76 -3.84 6.40
N LYS A 181 -0.99 -4.07 7.47
CA LYS A 181 0.35 -3.50 7.71
C LYS A 181 1.48 -4.37 7.19
N MET A 182 1.30 -5.69 7.18
CA MET A 182 2.34 -6.64 6.79
C MET A 182 2.60 -6.58 5.27
N PRO A 183 3.86 -6.65 4.82
CA PRO A 183 4.17 -6.65 3.40
C PRO A 183 3.78 -7.97 2.75
N GLY A 184 3.43 -7.89 1.46
CA GLY A 184 3.11 -9.04 0.63
C GLY A 184 1.99 -9.92 1.20
N MET A 185 2.26 -11.22 1.22
CA MET A 185 1.48 -12.23 1.92
C MET A 185 2.45 -13.23 2.56
N LEU A 186 1.97 -14.05 3.49
CA LEU A 186 2.78 -15.05 4.21
C LEU A 186 3.11 -16.27 3.32
N TYR A 187 3.77 -15.98 2.21
CA TYR A 187 4.20 -16.88 1.15
C TYR A 187 5.71 -16.78 0.96
N ALA A 188 6.38 -17.92 0.92
CA ALA A 188 7.81 -17.95 1.11
C ALA A 188 8.54 -19.02 0.31
N GLU A 189 9.83 -18.74 0.11
CA GLU A 189 10.84 -19.61 -0.46
C GLU A 189 11.80 -20.05 0.66
N ASN A 190 11.88 -21.35 0.95
CA ASN A 190 12.83 -21.89 1.94
C ASN A 190 14.25 -22.05 1.34
N GLU A 191 15.22 -22.46 2.17
CA GLU A 191 16.62 -22.70 1.72
C GLU A 191 16.74 -23.76 0.62
N GLU A 192 15.75 -24.65 0.48
CA GLU A 192 15.67 -25.64 -0.60
C GLU A 192 14.95 -25.15 -1.89
N ASN A 193 14.54 -23.87 -1.95
CA ASN A 193 13.72 -23.25 -3.00
C ASN A 193 12.30 -23.86 -3.13
N GLU A 194 11.80 -24.45 -2.06
CA GLU A 194 10.46 -25.01 -1.96
C GLU A 194 9.46 -23.96 -1.47
N GLU A 195 8.23 -24.06 -1.99
CA GLU A 195 7.09 -23.25 -1.61
C GLU A 195 6.66 -23.52 -0.16
N ARG A 196 6.52 -22.44 0.62
CA ARG A 196 6.01 -22.47 1.99
C ARG A 196 4.95 -21.40 2.20
N MET A 197 3.97 -21.73 3.03
CA MET A 197 3.20 -20.72 3.74
C MET A 197 3.78 -20.54 5.13
N LEU A 198 3.62 -19.33 5.69
CA LEU A 198 4.23 -18.99 6.97
C LEU A 198 3.19 -18.70 8.04
N GLN A 199 3.39 -19.22 9.25
CA GLN A 199 2.65 -18.79 10.44
C GLN A 199 3.54 -17.88 11.29
N THR A 200 3.17 -16.62 11.40
CA THR A 200 3.99 -15.61 12.10
C THR A 200 3.84 -15.63 13.62
N LEU A 201 4.98 -15.52 14.31
CA LEU A 201 5.07 -15.28 15.74
C LEU A 201 5.61 -13.87 16.07
N GLY A 202 5.88 -13.04 15.05
CA GLY A 202 6.28 -11.65 15.19
C GLY A 202 7.15 -11.16 14.05
N MET A 203 6.88 -9.95 13.55
CA MET A 203 7.67 -9.29 12.52
C MET A 203 8.39 -8.05 13.08
N LEU A 204 9.51 -7.71 12.45
CA LEU A 204 10.28 -6.51 12.73
C LEU A 204 10.78 -5.91 11.41
N ALA A 205 10.37 -4.68 11.12
CA ALA A 205 11.04 -3.84 10.15
C ALA A 205 12.07 -2.96 10.86
N VAL A 206 13.27 -2.87 10.29
CA VAL A 206 14.29 -1.90 10.68
C VAL A 206 14.71 -1.16 9.44
N GLU A 207 14.66 0.17 9.46
CA GLU A 207 15.21 1.01 8.39
C GLU A 207 16.26 1.96 8.95
N LEU A 208 17.24 2.32 8.13
CA LEU A 208 18.30 3.25 8.48
C LEU A 208 18.30 4.42 7.51
N ARG A 209 18.19 5.65 8.03
CA ARG A 209 18.19 6.87 7.21
C ARG A 209 19.43 7.71 7.49
N GLY A 210 20.19 8.02 6.45
CA GLY A 210 21.34 8.93 6.51
C GLY A 210 20.93 10.38 6.74
N ALA A 211 21.88 11.23 7.11
CA ALA A 211 21.62 12.64 7.40
C ALA A 211 21.14 13.45 6.18
N GLY A 212 21.38 12.94 4.96
CA GLY A 212 20.87 13.50 3.71
C GLY A 212 19.58 12.84 3.23
N GLY A 213 18.93 12.00 4.04
CA GLY A 213 17.77 11.20 3.66
C GLY A 213 18.09 9.92 2.91
N GLU A 214 19.37 9.51 2.85
CA GLU A 214 19.77 8.30 2.12
C GLU A 214 19.26 7.02 2.80
N ASP A 215 18.78 6.07 2.00
CA ASP A 215 18.58 4.69 2.44
C ASP A 215 19.91 4.01 2.72
N LEU A 216 20.04 3.46 3.93
CA LEU A 216 21.23 2.76 4.38
C LEU A 216 20.92 1.31 4.72
N ASN A 217 21.90 0.45 4.47
CA ASN A 217 21.87 -0.95 4.90
C ASN A 217 23.18 -1.34 5.59
N LEU A 218 23.25 -2.55 6.12
CA LEU A 218 24.47 -3.10 6.71
C LEU A 218 25.52 -3.35 5.62
N SER A 219 26.79 -3.02 5.89
CA SER A 219 27.87 -3.35 4.96
C SER A 219 28.00 -4.86 4.77
N GLU A 220 28.46 -5.28 3.59
CA GLU A 220 28.77 -6.69 3.31
C GLU A 220 29.70 -7.29 4.39
N GLY A 221 29.33 -8.48 4.88
CA GLY A 221 30.02 -9.17 5.97
C GLY A 221 29.78 -8.59 7.38
N SER A 222 28.98 -7.52 7.51
CA SER A 222 28.46 -7.06 8.79
C SER A 222 27.19 -7.81 9.20
N SER A 223 26.74 -7.60 10.43
CA SER A 223 25.46 -8.13 10.91
C SER A 223 24.92 -7.33 12.08
N ALA A 224 23.62 -7.43 12.32
CA ALA A 224 22.94 -6.89 13.49
C ALA A 224 22.20 -7.99 14.25
N GLU A 225 22.06 -7.84 15.56
CA GLU A 225 21.18 -8.71 16.35
C GLU A 225 19.80 -8.05 16.44
N ILE A 226 18.76 -8.79 16.09
CA ILE A 226 17.37 -8.37 16.26
C ILE A 226 16.73 -9.14 17.42
N LYS A 227 15.83 -8.46 18.14
CA LYS A 227 15.02 -9.05 19.19
C LYS A 227 13.55 -8.74 18.94
N ILE A 228 12.76 -9.80 18.77
CA ILE A 228 11.33 -9.74 18.47
C ILE A 228 10.56 -10.31 19.68
N PRO A 229 9.80 -9.48 20.40
CA PRO A 229 8.90 -9.95 21.47
C PRO A 229 7.80 -10.83 20.89
N ILE A 230 7.41 -11.88 21.62
CA ILE A 230 6.30 -12.77 21.24
C ILE A 230 5.12 -12.43 22.15
N ASP A 231 3.92 -12.29 21.57
CA ASP A 231 2.71 -12.13 22.36
C ASP A 231 2.50 -13.34 23.30
N ALA A 232 2.02 -13.07 24.51
CA ALA A 232 1.88 -14.08 25.55
C ALA A 232 0.94 -15.24 25.14
N SER A 233 -0.07 -14.96 24.29
CA SER A 233 -1.00 -15.96 23.75
C SER A 233 -0.35 -16.94 22.79
N LEU A 234 0.78 -16.57 22.16
CA LEU A 234 1.50 -17.39 21.18
C LEU A 234 2.67 -18.17 21.80
N LEU A 235 3.09 -17.84 23.02
CA LEU A 235 4.25 -18.47 23.66
C LEU A 235 4.14 -19.99 23.79
N SER A 236 2.95 -20.55 23.92
CA SER A 236 2.78 -22.01 24.06
C SER A 236 3.06 -22.79 22.78
N MET A 237 3.00 -22.14 21.61
CA MET A 237 3.30 -22.76 20.32
C MET A 237 4.68 -22.37 19.78
N ALA A 238 5.37 -21.43 20.43
CA ALA A 238 6.69 -20.95 20.05
C ALA A 238 7.77 -22.04 20.22
N PRO A 239 8.42 -22.54 19.15
CA PRO A 239 9.54 -23.46 19.25
C PRO A 239 10.79 -22.81 19.86
N SER A 240 11.73 -23.62 20.35
CA SER A 240 12.99 -23.11 20.95
C SER A 240 13.90 -22.41 19.95
N THR A 241 13.85 -22.82 18.69
CA THR A 241 14.51 -22.21 17.54
C THR A 241 13.48 -22.07 16.42
N ILE A 242 13.60 -21.01 15.63
CA ILE A 242 12.66 -20.70 14.54
C ILE A 242 13.44 -20.13 13.35
N PRO A 243 13.11 -20.51 12.10
CA PRO A 243 13.70 -19.87 10.94
C PRO A 243 13.35 -18.38 10.88
N LEU A 244 14.29 -17.60 10.38
CA LEU A 244 14.08 -16.20 10.06
C LEU A 244 13.79 -16.02 8.58
N TRP A 245 12.85 -15.13 8.28
CA TRP A 245 12.41 -14.86 6.92
C TRP A 245 12.52 -13.37 6.66
N TYR A 246 13.22 -12.98 5.60
CA TYR A 246 13.23 -11.59 5.16
C TYR A 246 12.26 -11.40 4.00
N PHE A 247 11.59 -10.25 3.96
CA PHE A 247 10.77 -9.89 2.81
C PHE A 247 11.65 -9.30 1.71
N ASP A 248 11.61 -9.87 0.51
CA ASP A 248 12.27 -9.31 -0.68
C ASP A 248 11.29 -8.37 -1.38
N GLU A 249 11.48 -7.06 -1.23
CA GLU A 249 10.58 -6.04 -1.78
C GLU A 249 10.56 -6.00 -3.32
N THR A 250 11.60 -6.53 -3.97
CA THR A 250 11.64 -6.64 -5.43
C THR A 250 10.79 -7.82 -5.90
N LYS A 251 10.87 -8.95 -5.20
CA LYS A 251 10.17 -10.19 -5.59
C LYS A 251 8.74 -10.29 -5.00
N GLY A 252 8.47 -9.63 -3.88
CA GLY A 252 7.17 -9.58 -3.21
C GLY A 252 6.84 -10.77 -2.32
N TYR A 253 7.83 -11.60 -1.98
CA TYR A 253 7.65 -12.80 -1.14
C TYR A 253 8.80 -12.95 -0.12
N TRP A 254 8.58 -13.80 0.88
CA TRP A 254 9.53 -14.01 1.98
C TRP A 254 10.59 -15.04 1.61
N ILE A 255 11.84 -14.84 2.02
CA ILE A 255 12.95 -15.75 1.77
C ILE A 255 13.58 -16.14 3.10
N GLU A 256 13.81 -17.44 3.30
CA GLU A 256 14.47 -17.96 4.49
C GLU A 256 15.94 -17.50 4.52
N GLU A 257 16.36 -16.88 5.63
CA GLU A 257 17.77 -16.66 5.92
C GLU A 257 18.01 -16.70 7.43
N GLY A 258 18.68 -17.77 7.89
CA GLY A 258 19.12 -17.88 9.28
C GLY A 258 18.01 -18.28 10.24
N GLU A 259 18.29 -18.13 11.54
CA GLU A 259 17.38 -18.59 12.60
C GLU A 259 17.46 -17.68 13.84
N ALA A 260 16.41 -17.72 14.65
CA ALA A 260 16.34 -17.08 15.95
C ALA A 260 16.10 -18.09 17.07
N THR A 261 16.65 -17.80 18.25
CA THR A 261 16.49 -18.62 19.46
C THR A 261 15.52 -17.96 20.44
N LEU A 262 14.62 -18.75 21.02
CA LEU A 262 13.70 -18.30 22.06
C LEU A 262 14.46 -18.09 23.39
N VAL A 263 14.52 -16.85 23.87
CA VAL A 263 15.10 -16.48 25.16
C VAL A 263 14.07 -15.71 25.99
N GLY A 264 13.51 -16.38 26.99
CA GLY A 264 12.39 -15.85 27.76
C GLY A 264 11.13 -15.81 26.89
N SER A 265 10.66 -14.61 26.56
CA SER A 265 9.50 -14.36 25.71
C SER A 265 9.87 -13.63 24.41
N ASN A 266 11.12 -13.78 23.95
CA ASN A 266 11.61 -13.08 22.76
C ASN A 266 12.37 -14.06 21.87
N TYR A 267 12.22 -13.90 20.56
CA TYR A 267 13.16 -14.45 19.61
C TYR A 267 14.34 -13.50 19.43
N ILE A 268 15.56 -14.06 19.51
CA ILE A 268 16.81 -13.33 19.30
C ILE A 268 17.55 -14.00 18.15
N GLY A 269 17.84 -13.23 17.10
CA GLY A 269 18.50 -13.70 15.89
C GLY A 269 19.50 -12.69 15.33
N THR A 270 20.33 -13.13 14.38
CA THR A 270 21.32 -12.27 13.71
C THR A 270 20.99 -12.14 12.24
N VAL A 271 20.91 -10.91 11.73
CA VAL A 271 20.57 -10.59 10.34
C VAL A 271 21.75 -9.91 9.64
N LYS A 272 21.88 -10.13 8.32
CA LYS A 272 22.97 -9.57 7.51
C LYS A 272 22.60 -8.31 6.75
N HIS A 273 21.31 -8.04 6.63
CA HIS A 273 20.75 -6.85 6.01
C HIS A 273 19.43 -6.46 6.69
N PHE A 274 18.96 -5.27 6.38
CA PHE A 274 17.67 -4.77 6.82
C PHE A 274 16.63 -4.82 5.71
N SER A 275 15.43 -5.25 6.11
CA SER A 275 14.15 -5.28 5.43
C SER A 275 13.11 -5.62 6.51
N PHE A 276 11.90 -6.03 6.13
CA PHE A 276 11.03 -6.75 7.07
C PHE A 276 11.60 -8.14 7.37
N TRP A 277 11.75 -8.45 8.65
CA TRP A 277 12.13 -9.76 9.16
C TRP A 277 10.99 -10.40 9.94
N ASN A 278 10.86 -11.71 9.85
CA ASN A 278 9.75 -12.44 10.45
C ASN A 278 10.24 -13.74 11.11
N CYS A 279 9.65 -14.07 12.26
CA CYS A 279 9.90 -15.31 13.01
C CYS A 279 8.74 -16.28 12.80
N ASP A 280 8.86 -17.16 11.79
CA ASP A 280 7.71 -17.94 11.32
C ASP A 280 7.93 -19.44 11.33
N ILE A 281 6.84 -20.15 11.64
CA ILE A 281 6.74 -21.59 11.49
C ILE A 281 6.31 -21.88 10.04
N PRO A 282 7.14 -22.54 9.22
CA PRO A 282 6.78 -22.88 7.85
C PRO A 282 5.80 -24.06 7.80
N ALA A 283 4.95 -24.06 6.78
CA ALA A 283 4.09 -25.19 6.43
C ALA A 283 4.06 -25.40 4.91
N GLU A 284 3.86 -26.65 4.49
CA GLU A 284 3.47 -26.94 3.11
C GLU A 284 2.12 -26.28 2.81
N ALA A 285 1.99 -25.66 1.65
CA ALA A 285 0.81 -24.89 1.27
C ALA A 285 0.11 -25.50 0.06
N VAL A 286 -1.20 -25.26 -0.03
CA VAL A 286 -1.99 -25.43 -1.26
C VAL A 286 -2.85 -24.19 -1.47
N ASN A 287 -3.14 -23.84 -2.71
CA ASN A 287 -4.10 -22.80 -3.01
C ASN A 287 -5.53 -23.34 -2.88
N LEU A 288 -6.35 -22.67 -2.08
CA LEU A 288 -7.77 -22.96 -1.97
C LEU A 288 -8.57 -21.72 -2.39
N CYS A 289 -9.43 -21.90 -3.39
CA CYS A 289 -10.42 -20.91 -3.76
C CYS A 289 -11.80 -21.30 -3.22
N VAL A 290 -12.49 -20.33 -2.64
CA VAL A 290 -13.84 -20.49 -2.09
C VAL A 290 -14.78 -19.55 -2.82
N THR A 291 -15.88 -20.10 -3.35
CA THR A 291 -17.00 -19.31 -3.86
C THR A 291 -18.15 -19.41 -2.86
N VAL A 292 -18.57 -18.27 -2.29
CA VAL A 292 -19.66 -18.19 -1.31
C VAL A 292 -20.93 -17.70 -2.01
N THR A 293 -22.01 -18.48 -1.89
CA THR A 293 -23.31 -18.18 -2.50
C THR A 293 -24.46 -18.47 -1.55
N ASN A 294 -25.64 -17.94 -1.85
CA ASN A 294 -26.89 -18.39 -1.23
C ASN A 294 -27.48 -19.63 -1.95
N GLU A 295 -28.63 -20.12 -1.46
CA GLU A 295 -29.33 -21.28 -2.03
C GLU A 295 -29.80 -21.09 -3.49
N ASP A 296 -29.94 -19.83 -3.94
CA ASP A 296 -30.31 -19.46 -5.31
C ASP A 296 -29.09 -19.28 -6.24
N ASN A 297 -27.88 -19.55 -5.74
CA ASN A 297 -26.58 -19.31 -6.41
C ASN A 297 -26.25 -17.82 -6.61
N THR A 298 -26.78 -16.93 -5.77
CA THR A 298 -26.38 -15.52 -5.78
C THR A 298 -25.11 -15.34 -4.95
N PRO A 299 -24.08 -14.64 -5.46
CA PRO A 299 -22.82 -14.50 -4.74
C PRO A 299 -22.89 -13.59 -3.52
N PHE A 300 -22.26 -14.00 -2.43
CA PHE A 300 -22.07 -13.14 -1.26
C PHE A 300 -20.81 -12.30 -1.46
N ALA A 301 -20.96 -11.07 -1.96
CA ALA A 301 -19.86 -10.15 -2.12
C ALA A 301 -19.46 -9.45 -0.81
N ASN A 302 -18.22 -8.94 -0.78
CA ASN A 302 -17.67 -8.14 0.33
C ASN A 302 -17.79 -8.81 1.71
N THR A 303 -17.85 -10.14 1.74
CA THR A 303 -18.16 -10.92 2.94
C THR A 303 -16.88 -11.52 3.51
N LYS A 304 -16.69 -11.40 4.82
CA LYS A 304 -15.52 -11.93 5.51
C LYS A 304 -15.60 -13.45 5.60
N VAL A 305 -14.60 -14.12 5.07
CA VAL A 305 -14.38 -15.57 5.18
C VAL A 305 -13.13 -15.80 6.03
N THR A 306 -13.20 -16.70 7.00
CA THR A 306 -12.02 -17.17 7.73
C THR A 306 -11.84 -18.65 7.58
N ILE A 307 -10.58 -19.08 7.49
CA ILE A 307 -10.19 -20.49 7.49
C ILE A 307 -9.23 -20.72 8.65
N THR A 308 -9.54 -21.69 9.50
CA THR A 308 -8.79 -22.00 10.72
C THR A 308 -8.19 -23.39 10.65
N SER A 309 -6.87 -23.49 10.80
CA SER A 309 -6.17 -24.71 11.17
C SER A 309 -5.93 -24.71 12.69
N ASN A 310 -6.12 -25.86 13.33
CA ASN A 310 -5.77 -26.03 14.75
C ASN A 310 -4.27 -25.88 15.01
N THR A 311 -3.44 -26.12 13.99
CA THR A 311 -1.99 -26.09 14.07
C THR A 311 -1.45 -24.70 13.69
N TYR A 312 -1.92 -24.17 12.55
CA TYR A 312 -1.33 -22.99 11.92
C TYR A 312 -2.17 -21.71 12.07
N GLY A 313 -3.23 -21.75 12.88
CA GLY A 313 -4.04 -20.58 13.21
C GLY A 313 -5.09 -20.22 12.16
N THR A 314 -5.58 -18.98 12.23
CA THR A 314 -6.68 -18.48 11.40
C THR A 314 -6.19 -17.51 10.35
N ARG A 315 -6.72 -17.61 9.14
CA ARG A 315 -6.56 -16.62 8.06
C ARG A 315 -7.92 -16.07 7.67
N ALA A 316 -7.93 -14.83 7.17
CA ALA A 316 -9.14 -14.16 6.73
C ALA A 316 -8.95 -13.59 5.31
N GLY A 317 -10.05 -13.51 4.57
CA GLY A 317 -10.15 -12.80 3.31
C GLY A 317 -11.58 -12.30 3.11
N TYR A 318 -11.77 -11.47 2.08
CA TYR A 318 -13.08 -10.95 1.71
C TYR A 318 -13.41 -11.42 0.30
N THR A 319 -14.66 -11.82 0.10
CA THR A 319 -15.15 -12.20 -1.23
C THR A 319 -15.29 -10.99 -2.15
N ASN A 320 -14.97 -11.19 -3.42
CA ASN A 320 -15.23 -10.20 -4.48
C ASN A 320 -16.72 -10.17 -4.89
N GLU A 321 -17.06 -9.41 -5.92
CA GLU A 321 -18.43 -9.31 -6.48
C GLU A 321 -18.99 -10.64 -7.00
N LEU A 322 -18.12 -11.62 -7.28
CA LEU A 322 -18.47 -12.97 -7.70
C LEU A 322 -18.55 -13.96 -6.54
N GLY A 323 -18.42 -13.48 -5.29
CA GLY A 323 -18.41 -14.33 -4.10
C GLY A 323 -17.12 -15.14 -3.94
N GLU A 324 -16.09 -14.87 -4.73
CA GLU A 324 -14.83 -15.61 -4.76
C GLU A 324 -13.79 -15.00 -3.82
N VAL A 325 -13.07 -15.86 -3.10
CA VAL A 325 -11.85 -15.52 -2.34
C VAL A 325 -10.86 -16.68 -2.44
N CYS A 326 -9.60 -16.39 -2.71
CA CYS A 326 -8.54 -17.40 -2.83
C CYS A 326 -7.37 -17.08 -1.90
N GLY A 327 -6.66 -18.12 -1.47
CA GLY A 327 -5.43 -17.97 -0.71
C GLY A 327 -4.79 -19.30 -0.32
N LEU A 328 -3.66 -19.21 0.38
CA LEU A 328 -2.92 -20.38 0.87
C LEU A 328 -3.54 -20.96 2.13
N VAL A 329 -3.66 -22.29 2.16
CA VAL A 329 -4.04 -23.07 3.33
C VAL A 329 -3.02 -24.20 3.56
N PRO A 330 -2.83 -24.68 4.81
CA PRO A 330 -1.83 -25.69 5.09
C PRO A 330 -2.24 -27.05 4.51
N SER A 331 -1.32 -27.67 3.77
CA SER A 331 -1.50 -28.98 3.16
C SER A 331 -1.72 -30.06 4.23
N GLY A 332 -2.66 -30.95 3.98
CA GLY A 332 -2.95 -32.11 4.84
C GLY A 332 -3.73 -31.81 6.11
N GLU A 333 -4.06 -30.54 6.40
CA GLU A 333 -4.81 -30.15 7.59
C GLU A 333 -6.33 -30.23 7.38
N THR A 334 -7.06 -30.65 8.42
CA THR A 334 -8.52 -30.42 8.48
C THR A 334 -8.76 -28.98 8.90
N LEU A 335 -9.56 -28.25 8.14
CA LEU A 335 -9.76 -26.81 8.32
C LEU A 335 -11.21 -26.50 8.70
N GLU A 336 -11.41 -25.46 9.52
CA GLU A 336 -12.74 -24.91 9.79
C GLU A 336 -12.92 -23.63 8.96
N ILE A 337 -13.95 -23.59 8.12
CA ILE A 337 -14.36 -22.38 7.40
C ILE A 337 -15.51 -21.70 8.14
N ASN A 338 -15.41 -20.38 8.33
CA ASN A 338 -16.47 -19.54 8.86
C ASN A 338 -16.75 -18.38 7.92
N ILE A 339 -18.03 -18.06 7.73
CA ILE A 339 -18.51 -16.89 6.99
C ILE A 339 -19.22 -15.98 7.98
N TYR A 340 -18.93 -14.69 7.97
CA TYR A 340 -19.41 -13.73 8.97
C TYR A 340 -20.36 -12.68 8.38
N ASP A 341 -21.27 -12.19 9.22
CA ASP A 341 -21.94 -10.91 9.02
C ASP A 341 -21.05 -9.72 9.44
N PHE A 342 -21.56 -8.50 9.25
CA PHE A 342 -20.84 -7.28 9.60
C PHE A 342 -20.96 -6.90 11.08
N ALA A 343 -20.05 -6.06 11.58
CA ALA A 343 -20.04 -5.61 12.98
C ALA A 343 -21.37 -4.97 13.43
N ILE A 344 -22.03 -4.23 12.54
CA ILE A 344 -23.37 -3.67 12.78
C ILE A 344 -24.45 -4.74 13.00
N CYS A 345 -24.22 -5.98 12.55
CA CYS A 345 -25.07 -7.15 12.77
C CYS A 345 -24.63 -8.02 13.95
N GLY A 346 -23.49 -7.68 14.59
CA GLY A 346 -22.94 -8.40 15.74
C GLY A 346 -21.71 -9.25 15.45
N SER A 347 -21.21 -9.29 14.21
CA SER A 347 -20.05 -10.12 13.79
C SER A 347 -20.22 -11.61 14.08
N ASN A 348 -21.42 -12.13 13.86
CA ASN A 348 -21.70 -13.54 14.08
C ASN A 348 -21.20 -14.37 12.89
N SER A 349 -20.74 -15.60 13.18
CA SER A 349 -20.58 -16.62 12.15
C SER A 349 -21.97 -17.07 11.70
N ILE A 350 -22.25 -16.90 10.41
CA ILE A 350 -23.53 -17.21 9.77
C ILE A 350 -23.48 -18.56 9.06
N HIS A 351 -22.28 -19.08 8.87
CA HIS A 351 -22.03 -20.44 8.40
C HIS A 351 -20.70 -20.93 8.97
N SER A 352 -20.66 -22.20 9.40
CA SER A 352 -19.45 -22.87 9.84
C SER A 352 -19.45 -24.31 9.34
N ALA A 353 -18.32 -24.76 8.79
CA ALA A 353 -18.14 -26.14 8.33
C ALA A 353 -16.69 -26.60 8.46
N MET A 354 -16.50 -27.92 8.57
CA MET A 354 -15.18 -28.53 8.43
C MET A 354 -14.94 -28.91 6.96
N ILE A 355 -13.77 -28.55 6.44
CA ILE A 355 -13.34 -28.81 5.06
C ILE A 355 -11.95 -29.48 5.04
N GLY A 356 -11.56 -30.00 3.87
CA GLY A 356 -10.30 -30.72 3.70
C GLY A 356 -10.28 -32.12 4.34
N PRO A 357 -9.08 -32.72 4.51
CA PRO A 357 -7.77 -32.16 4.18
C PRO A 357 -7.50 -32.07 2.67
N TYR A 358 -6.78 -31.03 2.26
CA TYR A 358 -6.36 -30.79 0.88
C TYR A 358 -4.86 -31.06 0.75
N THR A 359 -4.43 -31.73 -0.32
CA THR A 359 -3.00 -32.02 -0.58
C THR A 359 -2.53 -31.53 -1.94
N THR A 360 -3.43 -30.88 -2.68
CA THR A 360 -3.19 -30.18 -3.95
C THR A 360 -4.13 -28.99 -4.00
N ASP A 361 -3.86 -28.01 -4.85
CA ASP A 361 -4.76 -26.89 -5.10
C ASP A 361 -6.19 -27.38 -5.38
N ASP A 362 -7.18 -26.66 -4.84
CA ASP A 362 -8.60 -27.02 -4.97
C ASP A 362 -9.50 -25.78 -5.00
N SER A 363 -10.76 -25.98 -5.39
CA SER A 363 -11.79 -24.95 -5.39
C SER A 363 -13.11 -25.53 -4.88
N ILE A 364 -13.74 -24.83 -3.94
CA ILE A 364 -15.00 -25.26 -3.33
C ILE A 364 -16.09 -24.19 -3.43
N ALA A 365 -17.33 -24.64 -3.50
CA ALA A 365 -18.50 -23.80 -3.35
C ALA A 365 -19.10 -23.99 -1.96
N VAL A 366 -19.37 -22.88 -1.27
CA VAL A 366 -20.05 -22.85 0.03
C VAL A 366 -21.39 -22.18 -0.15
N VAL A 367 -22.45 -22.87 0.27
CA VAL A 367 -23.82 -22.35 0.24
C VAL A 367 -24.20 -21.94 1.65
N VAL A 368 -24.50 -20.66 1.83
CA VAL A 368 -24.97 -20.08 3.08
C VAL A 368 -26.49 -19.98 3.01
N GLU A 369 -27.18 -20.68 3.92
CA GLU A 369 -28.63 -20.58 4.05
C GLU A 369 -28.98 -19.18 4.57
N GLN A 370 -29.85 -18.46 3.86
CA GLN A 370 -30.33 -17.17 4.35
C GLN A 370 -31.12 -17.37 5.64
N ASN A 371 -30.89 -16.49 6.61
CA ASN A 371 -31.63 -16.46 7.87
C ASN A 371 -32.42 -15.15 7.99
N SER A 372 -33.33 -15.07 8.97
CA SER A 372 -34.20 -13.89 9.14
C SER A 372 -33.48 -12.63 9.61
N ASP A 373 -32.22 -12.72 10.00
CA ASP A 373 -31.50 -11.64 10.68
C ASP A 373 -30.58 -10.88 9.71
N ILE A 374 -30.25 -11.51 8.58
CA ILE A 374 -29.39 -10.96 7.53
C ILE A 374 -30.09 -11.03 6.19
N ILE A 375 -30.06 -9.91 5.47
CA ILE A 375 -30.62 -9.76 4.15
C ILE A 375 -29.49 -9.44 3.18
N GLU A 376 -29.46 -10.19 2.09
CA GLU A 376 -28.63 -9.85 0.94
C GLU A 376 -29.28 -8.69 0.18
N GLU A 377 -28.48 -7.67 -0.12
CA GLU A 377 -28.95 -6.44 -0.72
C GLU A 377 -28.05 -6.04 -1.88
N THR A 378 -28.68 -5.69 -2.99
CA THR A 378 -28.01 -5.13 -4.16
C THR A 378 -28.37 -3.66 -4.30
N VAL A 379 -27.38 -2.77 -4.20
CA VAL A 379 -27.54 -1.34 -4.45
C VAL A 379 -27.07 -1.04 -5.87
N ILE A 380 -27.99 -0.56 -6.71
CA ILE A 380 -27.71 -0.19 -8.11
C ILE A 380 -28.01 1.27 -8.38
N GLY A 381 -27.34 1.83 -9.37
CA GLY A 381 -27.67 3.15 -9.89
C GLY A 381 -26.87 3.48 -11.13
N THR A 382 -27.14 4.66 -11.67
CA THR A 382 -26.28 5.29 -12.67
C THR A 382 -25.60 6.52 -12.10
N PHE A 383 -24.43 6.86 -12.62
CA PHE A 383 -23.65 8.02 -12.26
C PHE A 383 -23.30 8.82 -13.51
N ALA A 384 -23.66 10.10 -13.50
CA ALA A 384 -23.49 11.00 -14.62
C ALA A 384 -22.96 12.37 -14.15
N ASP A 385 -22.34 13.10 -15.07
CA ASP A 385 -21.97 14.49 -14.88
C ASP A 385 -23.21 15.39 -14.74
N CYS A 386 -23.00 16.67 -14.41
CA CYS A 386 -24.08 17.65 -14.30
C CYS A 386 -24.91 17.88 -15.59
N ASN A 387 -24.43 17.41 -16.74
CA ASN A 387 -25.11 17.47 -18.04
C ASN A 387 -25.78 16.13 -18.41
N GLU A 388 -25.88 15.19 -17.47
CA GLU A 388 -26.41 13.84 -17.65
C GLU A 388 -25.58 12.97 -18.61
N ASN A 389 -24.30 13.29 -18.83
CA ASN A 389 -23.39 12.39 -19.54
C ASN A 389 -22.90 11.30 -18.58
N PRO A 390 -22.97 10.01 -18.95
CA PRO A 390 -22.46 8.92 -18.12
C PRO A 390 -20.98 9.09 -17.75
N ILE A 391 -20.64 8.90 -16.48
CA ILE A 391 -19.25 8.89 -16.03
C ILE A 391 -18.60 7.56 -16.42
N THR A 392 -17.43 7.62 -17.05
CA THR A 392 -16.69 6.42 -17.49
C THR A 392 -15.51 6.07 -16.58
N GLU A 393 -15.03 7.03 -15.81
CA GLU A 393 -13.95 6.85 -14.83
C GLU A 393 -14.37 7.52 -13.52
N GLY A 394 -14.62 6.68 -12.53
CA GLY A 394 -15.12 7.08 -11.22
C GLY A 394 -15.42 5.84 -10.39
N TYR A 395 -15.80 6.06 -9.14
CA TYR A 395 -16.18 5.00 -8.22
C TYR A 395 -17.23 5.50 -7.24
N VAL A 396 -17.89 4.56 -6.58
CA VAL A 396 -18.86 4.82 -5.53
C VAL A 396 -18.34 4.32 -4.20
N ILE A 397 -18.63 5.08 -3.15
CA ILE A 397 -18.35 4.76 -1.75
C ILE A 397 -19.70 4.56 -1.07
N LEU A 398 -19.99 3.35 -0.60
CA LEU A 398 -21.15 3.06 0.21
C LEU A 398 -20.71 2.84 1.66
N THR A 399 -21.27 3.61 2.59
CA THR A 399 -21.03 3.47 4.02
C THR A 399 -22.26 2.91 4.71
N TYR A 400 -22.09 1.77 5.39
CA TYR A 400 -23.13 1.11 6.17
C TYR A 400 -22.61 0.77 7.57
N GLY A 401 -23.04 1.54 8.57
CA GLY A 401 -22.46 1.48 9.90
C GLY A 401 -20.99 1.91 9.88
N GLU A 402 -20.10 1.03 10.34
CA GLU A 402 -18.64 1.22 10.31
C GLU A 402 -18.01 0.65 9.03
N GLN A 403 -18.80 0.00 8.17
CA GLN A 403 -18.31 -0.63 6.95
C GLN A 403 -18.33 0.35 5.80
N THR A 404 -17.27 0.35 5.00
CA THR A 404 -17.19 1.10 3.75
C THR A 404 -16.94 0.13 2.59
N PHE A 405 -17.72 0.26 1.54
CA PHE A 405 -17.64 -0.55 0.34
C PHE A 405 -17.34 0.36 -0.86
N TYR A 406 -16.43 -0.10 -1.70
CA TYR A 406 -16.05 0.59 -2.92
C TYR A 406 -16.43 -0.25 -4.11
N ASP A 407 -16.94 0.40 -5.16
CA ASP A 407 -17.14 -0.21 -6.46
C ASP A 407 -16.86 0.79 -7.59
N THR A 408 -16.37 0.27 -8.72
CA THR A 408 -16.03 1.09 -9.89
C THR A 408 -17.27 1.42 -10.70
N VAL A 409 -17.27 2.59 -11.33
CA VAL A 409 -18.32 2.96 -12.29
C VAL A 409 -17.91 2.47 -13.68
N ILE A 410 -18.80 1.69 -14.33
CA ILE A 410 -18.58 1.14 -15.67
C ILE A 410 -19.71 1.64 -16.57
N ASP A 411 -19.36 2.41 -17.60
CA ASP A 411 -20.32 3.03 -18.54
C ASP A 411 -21.45 3.79 -17.82
N GLY A 412 -21.11 4.47 -16.73
CA GLY A 412 -22.03 5.21 -15.87
C GLY A 412 -22.93 4.35 -15.00
N ALA A 413 -22.71 3.05 -14.86
CA ALA A 413 -23.44 2.19 -13.93
C ALA A 413 -22.53 1.70 -12.80
N PHE A 414 -23.11 1.44 -11.63
CA PHE A 414 -22.45 0.81 -10.48
C PHE A 414 -23.37 -0.21 -9.82
N GLU A 415 -22.78 -1.22 -9.16
CA GLU A 415 -23.52 -2.26 -8.45
C GLU A 415 -22.74 -2.72 -7.21
N ILE A 416 -23.30 -2.44 -6.01
CA ILE A 416 -22.72 -2.90 -4.76
C ILE A 416 -23.63 -3.97 -4.16
N ASN A 417 -23.14 -5.20 -4.08
CA ASN A 417 -23.78 -6.25 -3.30
C ASN A 417 -23.17 -6.31 -1.89
N LEU A 418 -24.02 -6.37 -0.87
CA LEU A 418 -23.59 -6.53 0.52
C LEU A 418 -24.63 -7.31 1.33
N LEU A 419 -24.20 -7.79 2.50
CA LEU A 419 -25.10 -8.28 3.54
C LEU A 419 -25.52 -7.12 4.47
N ARG A 420 -26.77 -7.04 4.87
CA ARG A 420 -27.23 -6.07 5.87
C ARG A 420 -28.11 -6.73 6.91
N CYS A 421 -28.20 -6.12 8.09
CA CYS A 421 -29.05 -6.62 9.16
C CYS A 421 -30.48 -6.13 8.97
N THR A 422 -31.46 -6.93 9.39
CA THR A 422 -32.88 -6.51 9.37
C THR A 422 -33.20 -5.35 10.31
N SER A 423 -32.34 -5.10 11.29
CA SER A 423 -32.48 -4.03 12.28
C SER A 423 -31.94 -2.68 11.84
N SER A 424 -31.20 -2.61 10.71
CA SER A 424 -30.56 -1.38 10.23
C SER A 424 -30.69 -1.27 8.72
N ASP A 425 -31.49 -0.30 8.28
CA ASP A 425 -31.87 -0.08 6.90
C ASP A 425 -31.24 1.17 6.28
N SER A 426 -30.51 1.99 7.05
CA SER A 426 -29.92 3.24 6.56
C SER A 426 -28.48 3.05 6.10
N PHE A 427 -28.11 3.71 5.00
CA PHE A 427 -26.73 3.81 4.51
C PHE A 427 -26.50 5.18 3.86
N SER A 428 -25.24 5.54 3.64
CA SER A 428 -24.88 6.68 2.79
C SER A 428 -24.11 6.22 1.56
N ILE A 429 -24.25 6.96 0.47
CA ILE A 429 -23.47 6.77 -0.75
C ILE A 429 -22.88 8.09 -1.22
N GLU A 430 -21.65 8.04 -1.70
CA GLU A 430 -20.98 9.13 -2.38
C GLU A 430 -20.39 8.60 -3.69
N ALA A 431 -20.53 9.34 -4.79
CA ALA A 431 -19.96 8.99 -6.08
C ALA A 431 -18.93 10.03 -6.48
N ILE A 432 -17.73 9.55 -6.83
CA ILE A 432 -16.56 10.37 -7.18
C ILE A 432 -16.32 10.27 -8.68
N ASP A 433 -16.40 11.41 -9.36
CA ASP A 433 -16.00 11.60 -10.76
C ASP A 433 -14.54 12.04 -10.78
N THR A 434 -13.65 11.07 -11.00
CA THR A 434 -12.20 11.30 -11.00
C THR A 434 -11.74 12.05 -12.24
N SER A 435 -12.55 12.12 -13.31
CA SER A 435 -12.20 12.83 -14.54
C SER A 435 -12.48 14.32 -14.46
N ASN A 436 -13.60 14.71 -13.85
CA ASN A 436 -14.01 16.12 -13.75
C ASN A 436 -13.79 16.73 -12.37
N LEU A 437 -13.26 15.98 -11.40
CA LEU A 437 -13.04 16.42 -10.03
C LEU A 437 -14.35 16.91 -9.39
N GLN A 438 -15.38 16.09 -9.50
CA GLN A 438 -16.71 16.36 -8.98
C GLN A 438 -17.19 15.20 -8.13
N THR A 439 -18.06 15.49 -7.18
CA THR A 439 -18.68 14.48 -6.32
C THR A 439 -20.18 14.72 -6.23
N THR A 440 -20.93 13.70 -5.84
CA THR A 440 -22.29 13.89 -5.35
C THR A 440 -22.33 14.53 -3.96
N GLY A 441 -21.22 14.44 -3.20
CA GLY A 441 -21.23 14.47 -1.75
C GLY A 441 -21.94 13.25 -1.15
N ALA A 442 -21.86 13.07 0.16
CA ALA A 442 -22.56 11.98 0.84
C ALA A 442 -24.09 12.19 0.82
N ILE A 443 -24.81 11.22 0.25
CA ILE A 443 -26.28 11.18 0.20
C ILE A 443 -26.77 10.01 1.04
N ASN A 444 -27.72 10.26 1.93
CA ASN A 444 -28.32 9.22 2.76
C ASN A 444 -29.51 8.55 2.07
N TYR A 445 -29.54 7.22 2.13
CA TYR A 445 -30.60 6.37 1.60
C TYR A 445 -31.06 5.35 2.63
N THR A 446 -32.14 4.65 2.30
CA THR A 446 -32.61 3.46 3.00
C THR A 446 -32.73 2.31 2.02
N PHE A 447 -32.36 1.11 2.47
CA PHE A 447 -32.46 -0.10 1.67
C PHE A 447 -33.93 -0.47 1.38
N ASN A 448 -34.15 -1.08 0.22
CA ASN A 448 -35.41 -1.68 -0.21
C ASN A 448 -35.18 -3.18 -0.41
N ASP A 449 -35.76 -4.03 0.43
CA ASP A 449 -35.68 -5.50 0.27
C ASP A 449 -36.09 -5.92 -1.17
N THR A 450 -35.26 -6.55 -2.01
CA THR A 450 -33.85 -6.98 -1.91
C THR A 450 -32.91 -6.22 -2.87
N GLU A 451 -33.45 -5.21 -3.56
CA GLU A 451 -32.74 -4.39 -4.53
C GLU A 451 -33.08 -2.91 -4.29
N THR A 452 -32.04 -2.11 -4.05
CA THR A 452 -32.14 -0.67 -3.84
C THR A 452 -31.62 0.08 -5.05
N ASN A 453 -32.54 0.52 -5.91
CA ASN A 453 -32.22 1.36 -7.06
C ASN A 453 -32.19 2.84 -6.67
N LEU A 454 -31.02 3.47 -6.79
CA LEU A 454 -30.77 4.87 -6.44
C LEU A 454 -31.13 5.85 -7.55
N GLY A 455 -31.46 5.35 -8.74
CA GLY A 455 -31.68 6.15 -9.94
C GLY A 455 -30.37 6.72 -10.46
N ASN A 456 -30.42 7.96 -10.97
CA ASN A 456 -29.26 8.65 -11.52
C ASN A 456 -28.67 9.61 -10.48
N LEU A 457 -27.43 9.35 -10.07
CA LEU A 457 -26.62 10.23 -9.25
C LEU A 457 -25.90 11.23 -10.16
N LEU A 458 -25.88 12.50 -9.76
CA LEU A 458 -25.26 13.58 -10.53
C LEU A 458 -24.10 14.20 -9.75
N SER A 459 -22.92 14.29 -10.37
CA SER A 459 -21.76 15.01 -9.83
C SER A 459 -21.89 16.52 -10.08
N CYS A 460 -22.91 17.15 -9.47
CA CYS A 460 -23.16 18.58 -9.63
C CYS A 460 -22.36 19.45 -8.66
N ASN A 461 -21.78 18.86 -7.62
CA ASN A 461 -20.96 19.58 -6.66
C ASN A 461 -19.51 19.52 -7.14
N THR A 462 -18.92 20.70 -7.38
CA THR A 462 -17.48 20.80 -7.52
C THR A 462 -16.83 20.45 -6.20
N ILE A 463 -15.63 19.88 -6.24
CA ILE A 463 -14.77 19.87 -5.05
C ILE A 463 -14.61 21.33 -4.60
N ALA A 464 -14.91 21.59 -3.32
CA ALA A 464 -15.18 22.95 -2.82
C ALA A 464 -13.96 23.86 -2.87
N GLU A 465 -12.76 23.30 -2.68
CA GLU A 465 -11.50 24.02 -2.73
C GLU A 465 -10.47 23.16 -3.46
N PHE A 466 -9.71 23.75 -4.37
CA PHE A 466 -8.59 23.08 -5.01
C PHE A 466 -7.49 24.04 -5.47
N ILE A 467 -6.27 23.51 -5.52
CA ILE A 467 -5.12 24.08 -6.22
C ILE A 467 -4.64 23.02 -7.21
N GLN A 468 -4.64 23.35 -8.49
CA GLN A 468 -4.27 22.45 -9.57
C GLN A 468 -3.18 23.10 -10.42
N TYR A 469 -2.09 22.39 -10.71
CA TYR A 469 -1.07 22.88 -11.63
C TYR A 469 -0.27 21.77 -12.30
N THR A 470 0.31 22.08 -13.45
CA THR A 470 1.22 21.23 -14.21
C THR A 470 2.56 21.96 -14.38
N ILE A 471 3.67 21.24 -14.23
CA ILE A 471 5.02 21.72 -14.57
C ILE A 471 5.49 20.97 -15.82
N ASP A 472 6.08 21.65 -16.80
CA ASP A 472 6.62 21.06 -18.03
C ASP A 472 5.65 20.20 -18.86
N ASN A 473 4.34 20.43 -18.68
CA ASN A 473 3.27 19.59 -19.22
C ASN A 473 3.44 18.09 -18.86
N THR A 474 4.04 17.81 -17.70
CA THR A 474 4.05 16.49 -17.07
C THR A 474 2.77 16.28 -16.27
N ASP A 475 2.77 15.31 -15.35
CA ASP A 475 1.64 14.98 -14.48
C ASP A 475 1.03 16.21 -13.81
N GLU A 476 -0.30 16.21 -13.77
CA GLU A 476 -1.09 17.24 -13.12
C GLU A 476 -1.10 16.99 -11.62
N LEU A 477 -0.74 18.02 -10.86
CA LEU A 477 -0.80 18.00 -9.41
C LEU A 477 -2.09 18.69 -8.96
N LEU A 478 -2.84 18.01 -8.11
CA LEU A 478 -4.06 18.49 -7.49
C LEU A 478 -3.91 18.47 -5.98
N ILE A 479 -4.35 19.55 -5.32
CA ILE A 479 -4.47 19.67 -3.86
C ILE A 479 -5.91 20.09 -3.59
N THR A 480 -6.68 19.28 -2.85
CA THR A 480 -8.08 19.57 -2.47
C THR A 480 -8.27 19.70 -0.96
N THR A 481 -7.20 19.48 -0.19
CA THR A 481 -7.21 19.40 1.28
C THR A 481 -6.12 20.30 1.90
N ASN A 482 -6.26 20.64 3.19
CA ASN A 482 -5.37 21.55 3.94
C ASN A 482 -5.08 22.88 3.24
N ILE A 483 -6.07 23.36 2.51
CA ILE A 483 -6.02 24.67 1.89
C ILE A 483 -6.32 25.70 2.98
N GLN A 484 -5.46 26.71 3.07
CA GLN A 484 -5.72 27.93 3.83
C GLN A 484 -5.50 29.11 2.91
N ALA A 485 -6.47 30.01 2.84
CA ALA A 485 -6.39 31.18 2.00
C ALA A 485 -6.85 32.41 2.77
N SER A 486 -5.91 33.34 2.98
CA SER A 486 -6.19 34.58 3.71
C SER A 486 -5.83 35.80 2.88
N PHE A 487 -6.63 36.85 3.06
CA PHE A 487 -6.36 38.16 2.49
C PHE A 487 -6.53 39.24 3.55
N MET A 488 -5.51 40.07 3.73
CA MET A 488 -5.51 41.20 4.66
C MET A 488 -5.25 42.51 3.91
N ALA A 489 -6.27 43.38 3.88
CA ALA A 489 -6.14 44.76 3.40
C ALA A 489 -5.82 45.69 4.57
N SER A 490 -4.68 46.36 4.54
CA SER A 490 -4.27 47.29 5.61
C SER A 490 -4.22 48.78 5.18
N GLY A 491 -4.61 49.07 3.92
CA GLY A 491 -4.77 50.42 3.39
C GLY A 491 -3.48 51.03 2.86
N GLY A 492 -3.33 51.05 1.53
CA GLY A 492 -2.19 51.59 0.79
C GLY A 492 -1.52 50.53 -0.11
N ASN A 493 -0.97 50.99 -1.24
CA ASN A 493 -0.47 50.19 -2.39
C ASN A 493 0.46 48.99 -2.10
N VAL A 494 0.97 48.80 -0.88
CA VAL A 494 2.09 47.88 -0.59
C VAL A 494 1.85 46.93 0.58
N ASN A 495 0.65 46.93 1.18
CA ASN A 495 0.35 46.12 2.36
C ASN A 495 -0.95 45.31 2.24
N ASN A 496 -1.41 45.03 1.02
CA ASN A 496 -2.55 44.13 0.76
C ASN A 496 -2.01 42.72 0.55
N SER A 497 -1.91 41.96 1.64
CA SER A 497 -1.27 40.64 1.65
C SER A 497 -2.29 39.57 1.30
N LEU A 498 -2.03 38.80 0.25
CA LEU A 498 -2.67 37.53 -0.07
C LEU A 498 -1.72 36.40 0.31
N SER A 499 -2.23 35.39 1.02
CA SER A 499 -1.50 34.16 1.31
C SER A 499 -2.43 33.00 1.01
N ILE A 500 -2.02 32.08 0.14
CA ILE A 500 -2.70 30.81 -0.11
C ILE A 500 -1.69 29.71 0.10
N SER A 501 -1.96 28.80 1.02
CA SER A 501 -1.18 27.59 1.22
C SER A 501 -2.07 26.38 0.99
N GLY A 502 -1.50 25.34 0.41
CA GLY A 502 -2.11 24.02 0.36
C GLY A 502 -1.02 22.99 0.61
N GLN A 503 -1.35 21.90 1.26
CA GLN A 503 -0.41 20.82 1.46
C GLN A 503 -1.14 19.51 1.26
N ARG A 504 -0.68 18.68 0.32
CA ARG A 504 -1.13 17.29 0.23
C ARG A 504 -0.83 16.63 1.58
N GLU A 505 -1.85 16.06 2.23
CA GLU A 505 -1.66 15.29 3.46
C GLU A 505 -0.50 14.31 3.26
N SER A 506 0.49 14.38 4.15
CA SER A 506 1.75 13.63 4.19
C SER A 506 2.82 13.84 3.09
N SER A 507 3.56 14.93 3.18
CA SER A 507 4.95 14.96 2.70
C SER A 507 5.86 15.62 3.74
N GLY A 508 6.78 14.84 4.31
CA GLY A 508 7.88 15.34 5.15
C GLY A 508 8.96 16.10 4.36
N ASN A 509 8.74 16.29 3.05
CA ASN A 509 9.55 17.07 2.11
C ASN A 509 8.63 17.98 1.28
N THR A 510 9.16 19.05 0.73
CA THR A 510 8.42 20.07 -0.05
C THR A 510 7.69 19.56 -1.31
N ASN A 511 7.83 18.28 -1.66
CA ASN A 511 7.14 17.64 -2.79
C ASN A 511 5.67 17.38 -2.43
N GLY A 512 4.82 18.36 -2.70
CA GLY A 512 3.39 18.32 -2.42
C GLY A 512 2.87 19.50 -1.59
N CYS A 513 3.75 20.44 -1.24
CA CYS A 513 3.31 21.73 -0.70
C CYS A 513 3.07 22.73 -1.83
N PHE A 514 2.17 23.66 -1.59
CA PHE A 514 1.92 24.83 -2.40
C PHE A 514 1.88 26.04 -1.48
N TYR A 515 2.63 27.07 -1.82
CA TYR A 515 2.58 28.34 -1.11
C TYR A 515 2.60 29.48 -2.12
N LEU A 516 1.60 30.34 -2.04
CA LEU A 516 1.44 31.55 -2.81
C LEU A 516 1.39 32.73 -1.86
N PHE A 517 2.30 33.68 -2.06
CA PHE A 517 2.30 34.96 -1.39
C PHE A 517 2.14 36.08 -2.41
N GLY A 518 1.26 37.03 -2.13
CA GLY A 518 1.00 38.16 -3.02
C GLY A 518 0.90 39.48 -2.28
N VAL A 519 1.44 40.53 -2.90
CA VAL A 519 1.16 41.92 -2.53
C VAL A 519 0.29 42.50 -3.65
N LEU A 520 -1.01 42.63 -3.39
CA LEU A 520 -1.98 43.02 -4.40
C LEU A 520 -2.10 44.54 -4.52
N ASN A 521 -2.44 45.01 -5.73
CA ASN A 521 -2.78 46.40 -5.99
C ASN A 521 -3.96 46.85 -5.10
N ASP A 522 -4.18 48.16 -4.98
CA ASP A 522 -5.38 48.67 -4.32
C ASP A 522 -6.67 48.12 -4.98
N ALA A 523 -7.79 48.18 -4.23
CA ALA A 523 -9.09 47.65 -4.66
C ALA A 523 -9.39 48.01 -6.14
N PRO A 524 -9.82 47.05 -6.98
CA PRO A 524 -10.52 45.82 -6.60
C PRO A 524 -9.64 44.61 -6.26
N HIS A 525 -8.30 44.75 -6.21
CA HIS A 525 -7.33 43.67 -5.98
C HIS A 525 -7.30 42.57 -7.05
N THR A 526 -8.35 42.41 -7.85
CA THR A 526 -8.38 41.56 -9.05
C THR A 526 -7.60 42.18 -10.21
N GLY A 527 -7.07 41.34 -11.09
CA GLY A 527 -6.25 41.77 -12.21
C GLY A 527 -5.06 40.85 -12.46
N THR A 528 -4.19 41.30 -13.36
CA THR A 528 -2.98 40.59 -13.76
C THR A 528 -1.80 41.08 -12.94
N TYR A 529 -1.04 40.13 -12.40
CA TYR A 529 0.17 40.32 -11.61
C TYR A 529 1.32 39.54 -12.23
N ASP A 530 2.52 40.10 -12.19
CA ASP A 530 3.77 39.42 -12.47
C ASP A 530 4.38 38.86 -11.17
N ASN A 531 5.61 38.33 -11.26
CA ASN A 531 6.31 37.80 -10.12
C ASN A 531 6.72 38.92 -9.14
N LEU A 532 6.36 38.76 -7.87
CA LEU A 532 6.70 39.72 -6.82
C LEU A 532 8.22 39.88 -6.65
N ASN A 533 8.71 41.11 -6.75
CA ASN A 533 10.09 41.47 -6.49
C ASN A 533 10.29 41.96 -5.04
N PHE A 534 10.77 41.05 -4.18
CA PHE A 534 11.03 41.34 -2.76
C PHE A 534 12.08 42.42 -2.51
N ASP A 535 12.95 42.75 -3.48
CA ASP A 535 13.97 43.81 -3.34
C ASP A 535 13.40 45.22 -3.60
N SER A 536 12.15 45.32 -4.05
CA SER A 536 11.48 46.59 -4.37
C SER A 536 10.35 46.86 -3.37
N GLU A 537 10.57 47.82 -2.47
CA GLU A 537 9.63 48.18 -1.38
C GLU A 537 8.22 48.62 -1.85
N ASN A 538 8.02 48.89 -3.14
CA ASN A 538 6.72 49.30 -3.70
C ASN A 538 6.23 48.41 -4.84
N ASP A 539 6.75 47.20 -4.94
CA ASP A 539 6.32 46.25 -5.94
C ASP A 539 5.01 45.56 -5.54
N THR A 540 4.16 45.31 -6.52
CA THR A 540 2.94 44.49 -6.37
C THR A 540 3.08 43.32 -7.31
N GLY A 541 2.83 42.13 -6.83
CA GLY A 541 3.05 40.90 -7.57
C GLY A 541 2.65 39.69 -6.75
N ILE A 542 2.77 38.52 -7.34
CA ILE A 542 2.50 37.24 -6.70
C ILE A 542 3.73 36.34 -6.87
N ASN A 543 4.01 35.51 -5.88
CA ASN A 543 5.14 34.60 -5.88
C ASN A 543 4.71 33.23 -5.35
N ILE A 544 5.18 32.15 -5.98
CA ILE A 544 4.91 30.76 -5.59
C ILE A 544 6.21 29.94 -5.35
N SER A 545 7.32 30.61 -4.99
CA SER A 545 8.65 29.98 -5.04
C SER A 545 8.97 28.99 -3.93
N GLU A 546 8.37 29.16 -2.75
CA GLU A 546 8.80 28.46 -1.54
C GLU A 546 8.73 26.93 -1.67
N CYS A 547 7.66 26.43 -2.28
CA CYS A 547 7.44 24.99 -2.45
C CYS A 547 7.95 24.43 -3.78
N LEU A 548 7.95 25.24 -4.84
CA LEU A 548 8.14 24.77 -6.22
C LEU A 548 9.56 25.00 -6.76
N GLY A 549 10.47 25.46 -5.91
CA GLY A 549 11.87 25.69 -6.28
C GLY A 549 12.06 26.78 -7.34
N ILE A 550 11.09 27.69 -7.49
CA ILE A 550 11.06 28.71 -8.54
C ILE A 550 12.03 29.85 -8.18
N SER A 551 13.02 30.09 -9.03
CA SER A 551 13.88 31.27 -8.90
C SER A 551 13.12 32.55 -9.23
N GLY A 552 13.51 33.66 -8.60
CA GLY A 552 13.07 34.99 -9.01
C GLY A 552 13.71 35.47 -10.32
N ASP A 553 14.84 34.85 -10.72
CA ASP A 553 15.53 35.14 -11.97
C ASP A 553 14.79 34.50 -13.17
N ASN A 554 14.70 35.24 -14.28
CA ASN A 554 14.06 34.79 -15.53
C ASN A 554 12.62 34.25 -15.36
N ASN A 555 11.92 34.69 -14.31
CA ASN A 555 10.54 34.32 -14.04
C ASN A 555 9.57 35.20 -14.82
N THR A 556 8.76 34.57 -15.67
CA THR A 556 7.76 35.20 -16.53
C THR A 556 6.34 34.70 -16.25
N ILE A 557 6.13 34.11 -15.07
CA ILE A 557 4.81 33.65 -14.65
C ILE A 557 3.89 34.87 -14.48
N ILE A 558 2.73 34.77 -15.12
CA ILE A 558 1.66 35.74 -15.02
C ILE A 558 0.53 35.12 -14.20
N TYR A 559 0.07 35.85 -13.19
CA TYR A 559 -1.00 35.46 -12.29
C TYR A 559 -2.21 36.36 -12.53
N ASN A 560 -3.37 35.77 -12.81
CA ASN A 560 -4.63 36.49 -12.97
C ASN A 560 -5.54 36.18 -11.78
N VAL A 561 -5.65 37.13 -10.86
CA VAL A 561 -6.63 37.07 -9.76
C VAL A 561 -7.98 37.47 -10.35
N THR A 562 -8.83 36.48 -10.60
CA THR A 562 -10.15 36.66 -11.23
C THR A 562 -11.26 36.90 -10.23
N ALA A 563 -11.10 36.40 -8.99
CA ALA A 563 -11.99 36.70 -7.88
C ALA A 563 -11.19 36.82 -6.57
N LEU A 564 -11.66 37.72 -5.70
CA LEU A 564 -11.18 37.86 -4.32
C LEU A 564 -12.38 38.23 -3.43
N GLY A 565 -13.07 37.20 -2.93
CA GLY A 565 -14.28 37.34 -2.13
C GLY A 565 -14.06 37.84 -0.69
N ALA A 566 -15.16 38.07 0.02
CA ALA A 566 -15.15 38.21 1.48
C ALA A 566 -14.71 36.89 2.17
N VAL A 567 -14.55 36.90 3.49
CA VAL A 567 -14.41 35.65 4.26
C VAL A 567 -15.63 34.76 3.99
N ASP A 568 -15.42 33.46 3.83
CA ASP A 568 -16.36 32.44 3.36
C ASP A 568 -16.79 32.57 1.87
N GLU A 569 -16.11 33.41 1.08
CA GLU A 569 -16.29 33.50 -0.38
C GLU A 569 -14.98 33.14 -1.12
N TYR A 570 -15.08 32.86 -2.42
CA TYR A 570 -13.97 32.32 -3.20
C TYR A 570 -12.88 33.33 -3.57
N ILE A 571 -11.66 32.81 -3.65
CA ILE A 571 -10.50 33.39 -4.33
C ILE A 571 -10.20 32.52 -5.55
N ASP A 572 -10.24 33.14 -6.73
CA ASP A 572 -9.96 32.47 -8.00
C ASP A 572 -8.71 33.05 -8.63
N ILE A 573 -7.73 32.20 -8.94
CA ILE A 573 -6.49 32.60 -9.61
C ILE A 573 -6.17 31.59 -10.70
N ASN A 574 -5.83 32.07 -11.90
CA ASN A 574 -5.14 31.24 -12.89
C ASN A 574 -3.75 31.81 -13.14
N PHE A 575 -2.77 30.95 -13.38
CA PHE A 575 -1.41 31.39 -13.64
C PHE A 575 -0.74 30.53 -14.71
N SER A 576 0.15 31.14 -15.46
CA SER A 576 0.98 30.42 -16.43
C SER A 576 2.22 31.22 -16.81
N GLY A 577 3.28 30.52 -17.21
CA GLY A 577 4.48 31.12 -17.76
C GLY A 577 5.69 30.21 -17.70
N SER A 578 6.87 30.80 -17.86
CA SER A 578 8.15 30.10 -17.76
C SER A 578 8.97 30.64 -16.60
N TYR A 579 9.78 29.78 -15.99
CA TYR A 579 10.68 30.14 -14.90
C TYR A 579 11.97 29.31 -14.96
N GLU A 580 12.97 29.68 -14.16
CA GLU A 580 14.15 28.85 -13.91
C GLU A 580 14.12 28.32 -12.46
N ASP A 581 14.53 27.08 -12.23
CA ASP A 581 14.75 26.58 -10.87
C ASP A 581 16.00 27.23 -10.22
N PHE A 582 16.26 26.95 -8.95
CA PHE A 582 17.46 27.45 -8.27
C PHE A 582 18.79 26.92 -8.85
N ASN A 583 18.76 25.92 -9.74
CA ASN A 583 19.92 25.40 -10.46
C ASN A 583 20.09 26.03 -11.86
N GLY A 584 19.17 26.91 -12.28
CA GLY A 584 19.15 27.55 -13.60
C GLY A 584 18.56 26.67 -14.72
N ASN A 585 17.81 25.62 -14.38
CA ASN A 585 17.10 24.79 -15.35
C ASN A 585 15.76 25.46 -15.74
N PRO A 586 15.43 25.58 -17.04
CA PRO A 586 14.20 26.21 -17.48
C PRO A 586 13.00 25.27 -17.35
N HIS A 587 11.87 25.80 -16.88
CA HIS A 587 10.60 25.11 -16.70
C HIS A 587 9.42 25.94 -17.21
N THR A 588 8.29 25.28 -17.44
CA THR A 588 6.98 25.91 -17.69
C THR A 588 5.99 25.50 -16.61
N ILE A 589 5.06 26.38 -16.28
CA ILE A 589 3.99 26.07 -15.32
C ILE A 589 2.66 26.63 -15.81
N THR A 590 1.57 25.90 -15.56
CA THR A 590 0.19 26.36 -15.73
C THR A 590 -0.65 25.84 -14.58
N GLY A 591 -1.50 26.68 -13.99
CA GLY A 591 -2.35 26.25 -12.87
C GLY A 591 -3.57 27.12 -12.62
N ILE A 592 -4.46 26.59 -11.80
CA ILE A 592 -5.74 27.15 -11.37
C ILE A 592 -5.86 26.96 -9.86
N ILE A 593 -6.34 27.99 -9.18
CA ILE A 593 -6.62 28.02 -7.74
C ILE A 593 -8.07 28.43 -7.59
N HIS A 594 -8.83 27.65 -6.84
CA HIS A 594 -10.22 27.93 -6.45
C HIS A 594 -10.36 27.58 -4.99
N VAL A 595 -10.34 28.57 -4.10
CA VAL A 595 -10.23 28.33 -2.65
C VAL A 595 -11.16 29.24 -1.87
N LEU A 596 -11.65 28.80 -0.72
CA LEU A 596 -12.45 29.63 0.18
C LEU A 596 -11.52 30.54 0.96
N ARG A 597 -11.91 31.80 1.12
CA ARG A 597 -11.18 32.72 1.99
C ARG A 597 -11.53 32.48 3.45
N ASP A 598 -10.52 32.17 4.26
CA ASP A 598 -10.60 32.00 5.71
C ASP A 598 -10.77 33.30 6.51
#